data_AF-A0A358MAL5-F1
#
_entry.id   AF-A0A358MAL5-F1
#
_cell.length_a   1.000
_cell.length_b   1.000
_cell.length_c   1.000
_cell.angle_alpha   90.00
_cell.angle_beta   90.00
_cell.angle_gamma   90.00
#
_symmetry.space_group_name_H-M   'P 1'
#
loop_
_entity.id
_entity.type
_entity.pdbx_description
1 polymer ?
#
loop_
_entity_poly.entity_id
_entity_poly.type
_entity_poly.pdbx_seq_one_letter_code
_entity_poly.pdbx_strand_id
1 'polypeptide(L)'
;MTTTRLFLVRHGPTHAKAMVGWTDLPADLSDTAQVARLDAALPSEALVISSDLSRAVATADAIQNTRPRLPHDRDLREIHFGDWEMQNWRDIEDQ
;
A
#
# COMPACT_ATOMS: atom_id res chain seq x y z
N MET A 1 -21.67 15.71 17.20
CA MET A 1 -20.99 14.47 16.77
C MET A 1 -19.80 14.85 15.90
N THR A 2 -18.60 14.39 16.23
CA THR A 2 -17.43 14.56 15.37
C THR A 2 -17.48 13.50 14.25
N THR A 3 -17.13 13.90 13.03
CA THR A 3 -17.07 13.00 11.87
C THR A 3 -15.60 12.76 11.54
N THR A 4 -15.20 11.50 11.40
CA THR A 4 -13.89 11.11 10.89
C THR A 4 -14.03 10.70 9.43
N ARG A 5 -13.13 11.19 8.56
CA ARG A 5 -13.07 10.79 7.15
C ARG A 5 -11.81 9.97 6.92
N LEU A 6 -11.96 8.80 6.32
CA LEU A 6 -10.87 7.91 5.96
C LEU A 6 -10.66 7.92 4.45
N PHE A 7 -9.41 8.01 4.02
CA PHE A 7 -8.99 7.87 2.63
C PHE A 7 -8.17 6.58 2.54
N LEU A 8 -8.71 5.58 1.84
CA LEU A 8 -8.05 4.29 1.68
C LEU A 8 -7.30 4.26 0.36
N VAL A 9 -5.98 4.23 0.45
CA VAL A 9 -5.07 4.24 -0.70
C VAL A 9 -4.40 2.87 -0.81
N ARG A 10 -4.54 2.22 -1.96
CA ARG A 10 -3.77 1.00 -2.27
C ARG A 10 -2.35 1.40 -2.67
N HIS A 11 -1.37 0.59 -2.27
CA HIS A 11 0.02 0.78 -2.70
C HIS A 11 0.18 0.75 -4.24
N GLY A 12 1.25 1.38 -4.74
CA GLY A 12 1.64 1.31 -6.14
C GLY A 12 1.90 -0.12 -6.63
N PRO A 13 1.81 -0.37 -7.95
CA PRO A 13 1.92 -1.71 -8.51
C PRO A 13 3.31 -2.33 -8.23
N THR A 14 3.38 -3.63 -7.98
CA THR A 14 4.67 -4.37 -7.86
C THR A 14 5.01 -5.14 -9.14
N HIS A 15 4.10 -5.15 -10.12
CA HIS A 15 4.13 -5.98 -11.34
C HIS A 15 4.12 -7.50 -11.14
N ALA A 16 4.13 -7.97 -9.89
CA ALA A 16 3.99 -9.38 -9.58
C ALA A 16 2.67 -9.93 -10.16
N LYS A 17 2.77 -11.13 -10.76
CA LYS A 17 1.60 -11.89 -11.24
C LYS A 17 1.21 -13.01 -10.28
N ALA A 18 1.91 -13.10 -9.16
CA ALA A 18 1.67 -14.05 -8.09
C ALA A 18 0.85 -13.42 -6.95
N MET A 19 0.39 -14.26 -6.02
CA MET A 19 -0.21 -13.82 -4.76
C MET A 19 0.88 -13.26 -3.85
N VAL A 20 0.73 -12.01 -3.42
CA VAL A 20 1.73 -11.29 -2.62
C VAL A 20 1.04 -10.75 -1.39
N GLY A 21 1.30 -11.37 -0.25
CA GLY A 21 0.78 -10.96 1.04
C GLY A 21 1.89 -10.31 1.84
N TRP A 22 2.61 -11.10 2.63
CA TRP A 22 3.70 -10.59 3.46
C TRP A 22 5.06 -10.64 2.78
N THR A 23 5.18 -11.30 1.62
CA THR A 23 6.38 -11.17 0.78
C THR A 23 6.63 -9.69 0.48
N ASP A 24 7.82 -9.21 0.81
CA ASP A 24 8.15 -7.81 0.69
C ASP A 24 8.70 -7.49 -0.72
N LEU A 25 7.91 -6.75 -1.49
CA LEU A 25 8.21 -6.34 -2.86
C LEU A 25 8.08 -4.82 -2.99
N PRO A 26 8.98 -4.16 -3.74
CA PRO A 26 8.90 -2.72 -3.96
C PRO A 26 7.71 -2.35 -4.85
N ALA A 27 7.15 -1.17 -4.62
CA ALA A 27 6.22 -0.55 -5.56
C ALA A 27 6.99 0.12 -6.71
N ASP A 28 6.46 0.02 -7.92
CA ASP A 28 6.82 0.85 -9.05
C ASP A 28 6.04 2.17 -8.97
N LEU A 29 6.78 3.25 -8.74
CA LEU A 29 6.27 4.62 -8.64
C LEU A 29 6.80 5.50 -9.78
N SER A 30 7.21 4.89 -10.89
CA SER A 30 7.76 5.61 -12.06
C SER A 30 6.74 6.52 -12.75
N ASP A 31 5.44 6.26 -12.63
CA ASP A 31 4.38 7.17 -13.07
C ASP A 31 4.19 8.32 -12.05
N THR A 32 5.14 9.25 -12.07
CA THR A 32 5.14 10.42 -11.17
C THR A 32 3.93 11.33 -11.37
N ALA A 33 3.36 11.36 -12.58
CA ALA A 33 2.15 12.12 -12.86
C ALA A 33 0.94 11.52 -12.13
N GLN A 34 0.84 10.19 -12.05
CA GLN A 34 -0.20 9.52 -11.28
C GLN A 34 -0.03 9.74 -9.79
N VAL A 35 1.19 9.63 -9.27
CA VAL A 35 1.48 9.94 -7.85
C VAL A 35 1.08 11.38 -7.52
N ALA A 36 1.44 12.35 -8.35
CA ALA A 36 1.09 13.76 -8.14
C ALA A 36 -0.44 14.00 -8.15
N ARG A 37 -1.18 13.31 -9.03
CA ARG A 37 -2.65 13.39 -9.04
C ARG A 37 -3.27 12.82 -7.77
N LEU A 38 -2.72 11.72 -7.25
CA LEU A 38 -3.16 11.11 -5.99
C LEU A 38 -2.86 12.06 -4.81
N ASP A 39 -1.64 12.59 -4.74
CA ASP A 39 -1.24 13.57 -3.70
C ASP A 39 -2.18 14.78 -3.67
N ALA A 40 -2.48 15.36 -4.84
CA ALA A 40 -3.35 16.52 -4.97
C ALA A 40 -4.82 16.25 -4.58
N ALA A 41 -5.26 14.99 -4.63
CA ALA A 41 -6.63 14.61 -4.27
C ALA A 41 -6.83 14.39 -2.76
N LEU A 42 -5.74 14.34 -1.98
CA LEU A 42 -5.78 14.07 -0.55
C LEU A 42 -5.69 15.37 0.27
N PRO A 43 -6.39 15.49 1.42
CA PRO A 43 -6.31 16.68 2.27
C PRO A 43 -4.90 16.89 2.82
N SER A 44 -4.41 18.13 2.82
CA SER A 44 -3.05 18.50 3.27
C SER A 44 -2.77 18.23 4.75
N GLU A 45 -3.83 18.12 5.55
CA GLU A 45 -3.82 17.93 7.00
C GLU A 45 -4.13 16.49 7.40
N ALA A 46 -4.39 15.61 6.43
CA ALA A 46 -4.68 14.20 6.71
C ALA A 46 -3.45 13.53 7.34
N LEU A 47 -3.68 12.67 8.34
CA LEU A 47 -2.64 11.80 8.88
C LEU A 47 -2.34 10.70 7.86
N VAL A 48 -1.06 10.41 7.64
CA VAL A 48 -0.62 9.30 6.77
C VAL A 48 -0.14 8.16 7.66
N ILE A 49 -0.68 6.97 7.43
CA ILE A 49 -0.28 5.71 8.07
C ILE A 49 -0.24 4.62 7.00
N SER A 50 0.67 3.68 7.15
CA SER A 50 0.84 2.54 6.24
C SER A 50 1.16 1.30 7.06
N SER A 51 1.04 0.12 6.44
CA SER A 51 1.79 -1.03 6.94
C SER A 51 3.29 -0.83 6.81
N ASP A 52 4.05 -1.77 7.34
CA ASP A 52 5.51 -1.82 7.25
C ASP A 52 6.03 -2.60 6.03
N LEU A 53 5.15 -2.99 5.09
CA LEU A 53 5.57 -3.58 3.81
C LEU A 53 6.09 -2.47 2.87
N SER A 54 7.24 -2.69 2.23
CA SER A 54 7.98 -1.67 1.47
C SER A 54 7.13 -0.98 0.40
N ARG A 55 6.29 -1.71 -0.33
CA ARG A 55 5.33 -1.13 -1.30
C ARG A 55 4.37 -0.11 -0.68
N ALA A 56 3.85 -0.38 0.51
CA ALA A 56 2.94 0.52 1.22
C ALA A 56 3.71 1.73 1.79
N VAL A 57 4.88 1.48 2.38
CA VAL A 57 5.77 2.52 2.89
C VAL A 57 6.16 3.49 1.78
N ALA A 58 6.69 3.00 0.66
CA ALA A 58 7.14 3.82 -0.46
C ALA A 58 5.99 4.63 -1.09
N THR A 59 4.80 4.04 -1.20
CA THR A 59 3.63 4.76 -1.71
C THR A 59 3.23 5.88 -0.76
N ALA A 60 3.19 5.60 0.55
CA ALA A 60 2.85 6.59 1.56
C ALA A 60 3.89 7.71 1.64
N ASP A 61 5.19 7.41 1.47
CA ASP A 61 6.26 8.41 1.39
C ASP A 61 6.06 9.33 0.18
N ALA A 62 5.70 8.75 -0.97
CA ALA A 62 5.51 9.48 -2.22
C ALA A 62 4.30 10.45 -2.20
N ILE A 63 3.32 10.21 -1.33
CA ILE A 63 2.14 11.07 -1.13
C ILE A 63 2.16 11.78 0.23
N GLN A 64 3.25 11.71 0.99
CA GLN A 64 3.29 12.31 2.32
C GLN A 64 3.26 13.83 2.21
N ASN A 65 4.11 14.42 1.37
CA ASN A 65 4.25 15.87 1.23
C ASN A 65 4.37 16.54 2.62
N THR A 66 3.53 17.52 2.94
CA THR A 66 3.51 18.19 4.26
C THR A 66 2.66 17.47 5.31
N ARG A 67 2.02 16.35 4.98
CA ARG A 67 1.14 15.62 5.89
C ARG A 67 1.93 15.00 7.04
N PRO A 68 1.38 15.00 8.27
CA PRO A 68 1.99 14.28 9.38
C PRO A 68 2.03 12.77 9.13
N ARG A 69 3.22 12.17 9.28
CA ARG A 69 3.41 10.72 9.17
C ARG A 69 3.35 10.06 10.54
N LEU A 70 2.48 9.08 10.69
CA LEU A 70 2.43 8.20 11.85
C LEU A 70 3.39 7.01 11.68
N PRO A 71 3.80 6.35 12.78
CA PRO A 71 4.53 5.09 12.70
C PRO A 71 3.77 4.03 11.88
N HIS A 72 4.50 3.08 11.29
CA HIS A 72 3.89 1.97 10.58
C HIS A 72 3.05 1.11 11.52
N ASP A 73 1.96 0.57 10.99
CA ASP A 73 1.06 -0.33 11.73
C ASP A 73 1.00 -1.70 11.04
N ARG A 74 1.49 -2.73 11.72
CA ARG A 74 1.55 -4.11 11.20
C ARG A 74 0.16 -4.71 10.98
N ASP A 75 -0.87 -4.20 11.65
CA ASP A 75 -2.25 -4.66 11.51
C ASP A 75 -2.88 -4.17 10.18
N LEU A 76 -2.20 -3.26 9.46
CA LEU A 76 -2.58 -2.83 8.11
C LEU A 76 -1.93 -3.67 6.99
N ARG A 77 -1.20 -4.73 7.33
CA ARG A 77 -0.62 -5.63 6.31
C ARG A 77 -1.71 -6.29 5.48
N GLU A 78 -1.35 -6.64 4.26
CA GLU A 78 -2.15 -7.54 3.43
C GLU A 78 -2.33 -8.90 4.14
N ILE A 79 -3.34 -9.65 3.73
CA ILE A 79 -3.51 -11.04 4.16
C ILE A 79 -2.20 -11.81 3.93
N HIS A 80 -1.77 -12.58 4.93
CA HIS A 80 -0.65 -13.50 4.76
C HIS A 80 -1.14 -14.72 3.97
N PHE A 81 -0.63 -14.94 2.75
CA PHE A 81 -1.12 -16.03 1.91
C PHE A 81 -0.56 -17.41 2.26
N GLY A 82 0.34 -17.48 3.26
CA GLY A 82 0.86 -18.76 3.75
C GLY A 82 1.73 -19.40 2.68
N ASP A 83 1.50 -20.69 2.44
CA ASP A 83 2.22 -21.44 1.42
C ASP A 83 1.96 -20.91 0.01
N TRP A 84 0.87 -20.16 -0.21
CA TRP A 84 0.52 -19.57 -1.51
C TRP A 84 1.28 -18.27 -1.84
N GLU A 85 2.09 -17.74 -0.92
CA GLU A 85 2.97 -16.61 -1.22
C GLU A 85 3.82 -16.90 -2.45
N MET A 86 3.87 -15.92 -3.37
CA MET A 86 4.62 -15.99 -4.62
C MET A 86 4.18 -17.09 -5.60
N GLN A 87 3.07 -17.79 -5.35
CA GLN A 87 2.44 -18.69 -6.32
C GLN A 87 1.50 -17.93 -7.25
N ASN A 88 1.40 -18.37 -8.51
CA ASN A 88 0.31 -17.91 -9.37
C ASN A 88 -0.98 -18.55 -8.88
N TRP A 89 -2.09 -17.80 -8.88
CA TRP A 89 -3.39 -18.36 -8.51
C TRP A 89 -3.79 -19.58 -9.35
N ARG A 90 -3.27 -19.70 -10.57
CA ARG A 90 -3.51 -20.85 -11.47
C ARG A 90 -2.76 -22.12 -11.06
N ASP A 91 -1.70 -21.98 -10.28
CA ASP A 91 -0.83 -23.09 -9.88
C ASP A 91 -1.25 -23.65 -8.50
N ILE A 92 -2.24 -23.03 -7.85
CA ILE A 92 -2.79 -23.48 -6.57
C ILE A 92 -3.81 -24.57 -6.84
N GLU A 93 -3.51 -25.78 -6.39
CA GLU A 93 -4.44 -26.92 -6.44
C GLU A 93 -5.61 -26.72 -5.46
N ASP A 94 -6.79 -27.22 -5.82
CA ASP A 94 -7.94 -27.28 -4.91
C ASP A 94 -7.57 -28.14 -3.68
N GLN A 95 -7.77 -27.59 -2.48
CA GLN A 95 -7.49 -28.24 -1.20
C GLN A 95 -8.74 -28.86 -0.58
#